data_AF-A0A559QJJ6-F1
#
_entry.id   AF-A0A559QJJ6-F1
#
_cell.length_a   1.000
_cell.length_b   1.000
_cell.length_c   1.000
_cell.angle_alpha   90.00
_cell.angle_beta   90.00
_cell.angle_gamma   90.00
#
_symmetry.space_group_name_H-M   'P 1'
#
loop_
_entity.id
_entity.type
_entity.pdbx_description
1 polymer ?
#
loop_
_entity_poly.entity_id
_entity_poly.type
_entity_poly.pdbx_seq_one_letter_code
_entity_poly.pdbx_strand_id
1 'polypeptide(L)'
;MNYKFFTVLLLWFCTRAMSCEPVDTQAEVFALINAIETSGAQFERNGSVHTAEKAADHLRLKYSRGKKYISSSEDFIAKLASESSFTGKPYWIILEGDKRVKSGVWLTEKLQALRANQCPSGHE
;
A
#
# COMPACT_ATOMS: atom_id res chain seq x y z
N MET A 1 34.63 22.79 58.30
CA MET A 1 33.25 22.27 58.26
C MET A 1 33.02 21.74 56.86
N ASN A 2 32.74 20.44 56.74
CA ASN A 2 32.73 19.66 55.50
C ASN A 2 31.35 19.67 54.82
N TYR A 3 31.30 19.88 53.50
CA TYR A 3 30.23 19.41 52.61
C TYR A 3 30.92 18.91 51.33
N LYS A 4 31.27 17.62 51.20
CA LYS A 4 30.44 16.49 50.73
C LYS A 4 29.82 16.73 49.34
N PHE A 5 30.48 16.13 48.35
CA PHE A 5 29.98 15.50 47.11
C PHE A 5 28.46 15.50 46.92
N PHE A 6 27.98 15.90 45.75
CA PHE A 6 27.36 14.96 44.79
C PHE A 6 27.03 15.68 43.46
N THR A 7 27.87 15.47 42.45
CA THR A 7 27.53 15.78 41.06
C THR A 7 26.51 14.75 40.58
N VAL A 8 25.24 15.10 40.50
CA VAL A 8 24.23 14.24 39.83
C VAL A 8 24.07 14.74 38.40
N LEU A 9 24.88 14.17 37.51
CA LEU A 9 24.67 14.22 36.08
C LEU A 9 23.50 13.29 35.76
N LEU A 10 22.29 13.84 35.73
CA LEU A 10 21.07 13.11 35.39
C LEU A 10 21.03 12.92 33.87
N LEU A 11 21.64 11.84 33.39
CA LEU A 11 21.54 11.35 32.02
C LEU A 11 20.10 10.91 31.75
N TRP A 12 19.31 11.83 31.20
CA TRP A 12 17.97 11.58 30.74
C TRP A 12 18.06 10.74 29.46
N PHE A 13 18.07 9.41 29.62
CA PHE A 13 17.93 8.48 28.52
C PHE A 13 16.52 8.66 27.93
N CYS A 14 16.43 9.41 26.85
CA CYS A 14 15.21 9.51 26.05
C CYS A 14 15.08 8.20 25.27
N THR A 15 14.45 7.18 25.86
CA THR A 15 14.03 5.99 25.14
C THR A 15 13.01 6.41 24.09
N ARG A 16 13.45 6.51 22.83
CA ARG A 16 12.51 6.63 21.71
C ARG A 16 11.77 5.31 21.60
N ALA A 17 10.53 5.29 22.08
CA ALA A 17 9.59 4.25 21.67
C ALA A 17 9.38 4.41 20.16
N MET A 18 9.79 3.41 19.38
CA MET A 18 9.45 3.31 17.97
C MET A 18 7.94 2.97 17.89
N SER A 19 7.10 4.00 17.82
CA SER A 19 5.67 3.81 17.60
C SER A 19 5.45 3.58 16.10
N CYS A 20 4.97 2.40 15.72
CA CYS A 20 4.40 2.20 14.40
C CYS A 20 3.02 2.89 14.42
N GLU A 21 2.94 4.08 13.81
CA GLU A 21 1.67 4.81 13.68
C GLU A 21 0.59 3.90 13.07
N PRO A 22 -0.69 4.06 13.47
CA PRO A 22 -1.78 3.30 12.89
C PRO A 22 -1.83 3.54 11.38
N VAL A 23 -1.77 2.44 10.62
CA VAL A 23 -1.75 2.44 9.16
C VAL A 23 -3.06 3.04 8.62
N ASP A 24 -2.97 4.15 7.89
CA ASP A 24 -4.12 4.76 7.22
C ASP A 24 -4.47 3.97 5.94
N THR A 25 -5.56 3.21 6.00
CA THR A 25 -6.12 2.45 4.87
C THR A 25 -6.30 3.32 3.61
N GLN A 26 -6.74 4.58 3.76
CA GLN A 26 -6.93 5.45 2.61
C GLN A 26 -5.58 5.79 1.95
N ALA A 27 -4.55 6.08 2.75
CA ALA A 27 -3.21 6.34 2.25
C ALA A 27 -2.63 5.11 1.52
N GLU A 28 -2.80 3.91 2.07
CA GLU A 28 -2.37 2.66 1.41
C GLU A 28 -3.08 2.43 0.08
N VAL A 29 -4.40 2.60 0.04
CA VAL A 29 -5.18 2.46 -1.21
C VAL A 29 -4.68 3.43 -2.28
N PHE A 30 -4.43 4.68 -1.93
CA PHE A 30 -3.89 5.64 -2.90
C PHE A 30 -2.46 5.33 -3.31
N ALA A 31 -1.62 4.83 -2.40
CA ALA A 31 -0.27 4.37 -2.74
C ALA A 31 -0.32 3.19 -3.73
N LEU A 32 -1.25 2.25 -3.56
CA LEU A 32 -1.47 1.13 -4.47
C LEU A 32 -1.95 1.57 -5.86
N ILE A 33 -2.88 2.53 -5.92
CA ILE A 33 -3.36 3.11 -7.18
C ILE A 33 -2.20 3.83 -7.89
N ASN A 34 -1.41 4.61 -7.16
CA ASN A 34 -0.24 5.31 -7.70
C ASN A 34 0.84 4.33 -8.18
N ALA A 35 1.00 3.18 -7.50
CA ALA A 35 1.90 2.13 -7.96
C ALA A 35 1.50 1.58 -9.34
N ILE A 36 0.20 1.46 -9.63
CA ILE A 36 -0.27 1.11 -10.98
C ILE A 36 0.06 2.23 -11.95
N GLU A 37 -0.33 3.47 -11.64
CA GLU A 37 -0.15 4.63 -12.51
C GLU A 37 1.31 4.82 -12.96
N THR A 38 2.25 4.62 -12.04
CA THR A 38 3.69 4.81 -12.26
C THR A 38 4.42 3.55 -12.73
N SER A 39 3.72 2.42 -12.86
CA SER A 39 4.37 1.14 -13.22
C SER A 39 4.83 1.04 -14.67
N GLY A 40 4.29 1.87 -15.57
CA GLY A 40 4.44 1.70 -17.02
C GLY A 40 3.77 0.44 -17.57
N ALA A 41 3.09 -0.35 -16.73
CA ALA A 41 2.44 -1.60 -17.12
C ALA A 41 1.16 -1.34 -17.92
N GLN A 42 0.74 -2.34 -18.70
CA GLN A 42 -0.60 -2.34 -19.26
C GLN A 42 -1.58 -3.04 -18.30
N PHE A 43 -2.83 -2.61 -18.34
CA PHE A 43 -3.90 -3.14 -17.50
C PHE A 43 -5.01 -3.73 -18.36
N GLU A 44 -5.24 -5.03 -18.23
CA GLU A 44 -6.33 -5.71 -18.95
C GLU A 44 -7.56 -5.81 -18.05
N ARG A 45 -8.70 -5.29 -18.52
CA ARG A 45 -10.01 -5.53 -17.90
C ARG A 45 -11.03 -5.93 -18.94
N ASN A 46 -11.85 -6.93 -18.61
CA ASN A 46 -12.92 -7.41 -19.48
C ASN A 46 -12.49 -7.78 -20.90
N GLY A 47 -11.21 -8.17 -21.09
CA GLY A 47 -10.65 -8.51 -22.40
C GLY A 47 -10.15 -7.33 -23.22
N SER A 48 -10.06 -6.12 -22.63
CA SER A 48 -9.47 -4.95 -23.27
C SER A 48 -8.27 -4.44 -22.48
N VAL A 49 -7.22 -4.05 -23.20
CA VAL A 49 -5.98 -3.51 -22.64
C VAL A 49 -6.08 -2.00 -22.52
N HIS A 50 -5.61 -1.46 -21.40
CA HIS A 50 -5.60 -0.05 -21.08
C HIS A 50 -4.22 0.37 -20.56
N THR A 51 -3.95 1.68 -20.63
CA THR A 51 -2.73 2.25 -20.04
C THR A 51 -2.82 2.27 -18.51
N ALA A 52 -1.67 2.38 -17.86
CA ALA A 52 -1.54 2.51 -16.42
C ALA A 52 -2.39 3.66 -15.85
N GLU A 53 -2.39 4.83 -16.51
CA GLU A 53 -3.13 6.01 -16.08
C GLU A 53 -4.64 5.76 -16.14
N LYS A 54 -5.12 5.19 -17.24
CA LYS A 54 -6.55 4.83 -17.38
C LYS A 54 -6.98 3.76 -16.37
N ALA A 55 -6.06 2.88 -15.97
CA ALA A 55 -6.32 1.90 -14.92
C ALA A 55 -6.41 2.56 -13.55
N ALA A 56 -5.49 3.47 -13.23
CA ALA A 56 -5.49 4.23 -11.99
C ALA A 56 -6.79 5.05 -11.84
N ASP A 57 -7.19 5.79 -12.88
CA ASP A 57 -8.44 6.55 -12.89
C ASP A 57 -9.67 5.66 -12.68
N HIS A 58 -9.68 4.49 -13.33
CA HIS A 58 -10.74 3.50 -13.14
C HIS A 58 -10.83 3.04 -11.68
N LEU A 59 -9.70 2.74 -11.04
CA LEU A 59 -9.65 2.29 -9.65
C LEU A 59 -9.98 3.40 -8.65
N ARG A 60 -9.58 4.66 -8.92
CA ARG A 60 -10.02 5.84 -8.14
C ARG A 60 -11.53 5.98 -8.17
N LEU A 61 -12.14 5.81 -9.34
CA LEU A 61 -13.60 5.85 -9.50
C LEU A 61 -14.29 4.69 -8.75
N LYS A 62 -13.75 3.47 -8.81
CA LYS A 62 -14.29 2.33 -8.04
C LYS A 62 -14.15 2.57 -6.55
N TYR A 63 -13.00 3.09 -6.10
CA TYR A 63 -12.77 3.41 -4.69
C TYR A 63 -13.74 4.49 -4.19
N SER A 64 -13.91 5.60 -4.91
CA SER A 64 -14.82 6.68 -4.49
C SER A 64 -16.27 6.21 -4.31
N ARG A 65 -16.72 5.26 -5.15
CA ARG A 65 -18.07 4.65 -5.09
C ARG A 65 -18.19 3.52 -4.08
N GLY A 66 -17.10 2.78 -3.86
CA GLY A 66 -17.06 1.53 -3.08
C GLY A 66 -16.49 1.66 -1.68
N LYS A 67 -15.89 2.80 -1.31
CA LYS A 67 -15.13 2.95 -0.06
C LYS A 67 -15.91 2.62 1.22
N LYS A 68 -17.24 2.81 1.20
CA LYS A 68 -18.11 2.47 2.35
C LYS A 68 -18.26 0.97 2.62
N TYR A 69 -17.82 0.12 1.68
CA TYR A 69 -17.92 -1.35 1.77
C TYR A 69 -16.57 -2.03 1.99
N ILE A 70 -15.51 -1.24 2.18
CA ILE A 70 -14.18 -1.74 2.51
C ILE A 70 -13.82 -1.31 3.93
N SER A 71 -13.13 -2.18 4.65
CA SER A 71 -12.59 -1.87 5.98
C SER A 71 -11.06 -1.92 6.02
N SER A 72 -10.42 -2.36 4.92
CA SER A 72 -8.97 -2.56 4.82
C SER A 72 -8.46 -2.38 3.40
N SER A 73 -7.15 -2.28 3.24
CA SER A 73 -6.49 -2.25 1.94
C SER A 73 -6.63 -3.57 1.20
N GLU A 74 -6.67 -4.68 1.94
CA GLU A 74 -6.99 -6.01 1.44
C GLU A 74 -8.40 -6.07 0.85
N ASP A 75 -9.38 -5.43 1.50
CA ASP A 75 -10.73 -5.32 0.97
C ASP A 75 -10.76 -4.51 -0.34
N PHE A 76 -9.99 -3.42 -0.44
CA PHE A 76 -9.85 -2.69 -1.71
C PHE A 76 -9.31 -3.62 -2.82
N ILE A 77 -8.25 -4.38 -2.53
CA ILE A 77 -7.66 -5.32 -3.48
C ILE A 77 -8.69 -6.37 -3.89
N ALA A 78 -9.32 -7.03 -2.91
CA ALA A 78 -10.21 -8.15 -3.13
C ALA A 78 -11.54 -7.76 -3.81
N LYS A 79 -12.14 -6.63 -3.41
CA LYS A 79 -13.50 -6.25 -3.84
C LYS A 79 -13.51 -5.27 -5.01
N LEU A 80 -12.47 -4.44 -5.16
CA LEU A 80 -12.46 -3.33 -6.12
C LEU A 80 -11.38 -3.47 -7.19
N ALA A 81 -10.21 -4.03 -6.88
CA ALA A 81 -9.06 -4.00 -7.78
C ALA A 81 -8.64 -5.37 -8.37
N SER A 82 -9.26 -6.48 -7.95
CA SER A 82 -8.96 -7.83 -8.44
C SER A 82 -9.76 -8.20 -9.70
N GLU A 83 -11.02 -7.77 -9.79
CA GLU A 83 -11.96 -8.16 -10.83
C GLU A 83 -13.09 -7.15 -11.07
N SER A 84 -13.79 -7.34 -12.17
CA SER A 84 -14.97 -6.56 -12.54
C SER A 84 -16.20 -7.02 -11.78
N SER A 85 -16.76 -6.14 -10.94
CA SER A 85 -17.99 -6.40 -10.21
C SER A 85 -19.21 -6.61 -11.14
N PHE A 86 -19.12 -6.21 -12.41
CA PHE A 86 -20.20 -6.39 -13.38
C PHE A 86 -20.12 -7.72 -14.14
N THR A 87 -18.92 -8.27 -14.33
CA THR A 87 -18.70 -9.44 -15.20
C THR A 87 -18.03 -10.62 -14.50
N GLY A 88 -17.51 -10.43 -13.28
CA GLY A 88 -16.70 -11.40 -12.54
C GLY A 88 -15.33 -11.70 -13.19
N LYS A 89 -14.95 -11.00 -14.27
CA LYS A 89 -13.68 -11.28 -14.96
C LYS A 89 -12.50 -10.68 -14.18
N PRO A 90 -11.41 -11.45 -13.98
CA PRO A 90 -10.22 -10.96 -13.31
C PRO A 90 -9.55 -9.85 -14.13
N TYR A 91 -8.94 -8.91 -13.42
CA TYR A 91 -8.05 -7.91 -14.00
C TYR A 91 -6.61 -8.43 -14.05
N TRP A 92 -5.85 -7.95 -15.04
CA TRP A 92 -4.46 -8.36 -15.23
C TRP A 92 -3.54 -7.14 -15.36
N ILE A 93 -2.34 -7.29 -14.82
CA ILE A 93 -1.19 -6.40 -15.03
C ILE A 93 -0.28 -7.10 -16.03
N ILE A 94 0.09 -6.41 -17.09
CA ILE A 94 1.02 -6.87 -18.12
C ILE A 94 2.29 -6.02 -17.97
N LEU A 95 3.32 -6.65 -17.42
CA LEU A 95 4.63 -6.03 -17.19
C LEU A 95 5.49 -6.15 -18.45
N GLU A 96 6.63 -5.45 -18.47
CA GLU A 96 7.63 -5.59 -19.52
C GLU A 96 8.05 -7.07 -19.72
N GLY A 97 8.27 -7.46 -20.97
CA GLY A 97 8.54 -8.86 -21.33
C GLY A 97 7.29 -9.75 -21.33
N ASP A 98 6.10 -9.18 -21.53
CA ASP A 98 4.80 -9.87 -21.65
C ASP A 98 4.42 -10.74 -20.43
N LYS A 99 4.99 -10.45 -19.26
CA LYS A 99 4.61 -11.13 -18.01
C LYS A 99 3.23 -10.65 -17.57
N ARG A 100 2.22 -11.49 -17.78
CA ARG A 100 0.83 -11.26 -17.38
C ARG A 100 0.56 -11.83 -15.98
N VAL A 101 0.20 -10.97 -15.03
CA VAL A 101 -0.05 -11.31 -13.61
C VAL A 101 -1.45 -10.84 -13.22
N LYS A 102 -2.15 -11.59 -12.35
CA LYS A 102 -3.44 -11.15 -11.82
C LYS A 102 -3.24 -9.87 -11.00
N SER A 103 -4.08 -8.86 -11.23
CA SER A 103 -4.03 -7.57 -10.53
C SER A 103 -4.03 -7.73 -9.00
N GLY A 104 -4.90 -8.60 -8.47
CA GLY A 104 -4.98 -8.85 -7.02
C GLY A 104 -3.67 -9.39 -6.43
N VAL A 105 -2.98 -10.28 -7.14
CA VAL A 105 -1.68 -10.83 -6.69
C VAL A 105 -0.63 -9.73 -6.67
N TRP A 106 -0.50 -9.01 -7.79
CA TRP A 106 0.46 -7.93 -7.94
C TRP A 106 0.26 -6.82 -6.89
N LEU A 107 -0.99 -6.41 -6.64
CA LEU A 107 -1.31 -5.40 -5.63
C LEU A 107 -1.06 -5.87 -4.20
N THR A 108 -1.25 -7.16 -3.92
CA THR A 108 -0.93 -7.73 -2.60
C THR A 108 0.57 -7.67 -2.34
N GLU A 109 1.39 -8.02 -3.34
CA GLU A 109 2.85 -7.89 -3.25
C GLU A 109 3.27 -6.42 -3.03
N LYS A 110 2.64 -5.47 -3.73
CA LYS A 110 2.90 -4.04 -3.50
C LYS A 110 2.50 -3.58 -2.10
N LEU A 111 1.37 -4.04 -1.58
CA LEU A 111 0.93 -3.71 -0.23
C LEU A 111 1.92 -4.21 0.83
N GLN A 112 2.40 -5.45 0.68
CA GLN A 112 3.41 -6.02 1.57
C GLN A 112 4.72 -5.20 1.52
N ALA A 113 5.20 -4.85 0.33
CA ALA A 113 6.38 -4.03 0.16
C ALA A 113 6.21 -2.61 0.76
N LEU A 114 5.03 -2.00 0.60
CA LEU A 114 4.72 -0.69 1.19
C LEU A 114 4.83 -0.74 2.72
N ARG A 115 4.25 -1.75 3.35
CA ARG A 115 4.29 -1.91 4.82
C ARG A 115 5.68 -2.24 5.35
N ALA A 116 6.45 -3.05 4.63
CA ALA A 116 7.84 -3.34 5.00
C ALA A 116 8.72 -2.07 5.02
N ASN A 117 8.45 -1.13 4.11
CA ASN A 117 9.17 0.15 4.07
C ASN A 117 8.69 1.17 5.12
N GLN A 118 7.49 1.00 5.67
CA GLN A 118 6.90 1.90 6.69
C GLN A 118 7.34 1.54 8.11
N CYS A 119 7.71 0.29 8.35
CA CYS A 119 8.27 -0.16 9.62
C CYS A 119 9.70 -0.66 9.38
N PRO A 120 10.74 0.18 9.54
CA PRO A 120 12.11 -0.31 9.52
C PRO A 120 12.29 -1.22 10.73
N SER A 121 12.09 -2.52 10.55
CA SER A 121 12.60 -3.54 11.46
C SER A 121 14.11 -3.38 11.45
N GLY A 122 14.67 -2.90 12.56
CA GLY A 122 16.12 -2.86 12.77
C GLY A 122 16.68 -4.26 12.58
N HIS A 123 17.21 -4.52 11.40
CA HIS A 123 18.11 -5.61 11.12
C HIS A 123 19.48 -4.99 10.92
N GLU A 124 20.25 -4.94 12.00
CA GLU A 124 21.70 -5.19 12.08
C GLU A 124 22.04 -5.59 13.52
#